data_AF-A0A317KSJ8-F1
#
_entry.id   AF-A0A317KSJ8-F1
#
_cell.length_a   1.000
_cell.length_b   1.000
_cell.length_c   1.000
_cell.angle_alpha   90.00
_cell.angle_beta   90.00
_cell.angle_gamma   90.00
#
_symmetry.space_group_name_H-M   'P 1'
#
loop_
_entity.id
_entity.type
_entity.pdbx_description
1 polymer ?
#
loop_
_entity_poly.entity_id
_entity_poly.type
_entity_poly.pdbx_seq_one_letter_code
_entity_poly.pdbx_strand_id
1 'polypeptide(L)'
;MTERGRRTAVAALLAVVAGLAGCGGDAPVSPLPVQPPAPVAAGTTSPPGSPAGTPSAPATPPGPSTVAPPTRRPAPAAPPPTTGRGTRTPSPTPACHGPIRYDIVLAETELELIRSLCFAAGAVLRIQGIGPGLVTVDREDLVSRHYEAGVVDIRFVRTGTVAVTIPKDGREHTITVVVV
;
A
#
# COMPACT_ATOMS: atom_id res chain seq x y z
N MET A 1 -55.91 19.84 4.81
CA MET A 1 -55.16 20.85 5.57
C MET A 1 -53.69 20.47 5.41
N THR A 2 -52.95 21.03 4.43
CA THR A 2 -52.15 22.28 4.54
C THR A 2 -51.14 22.19 5.68
N GLU A 3 -49.83 22.29 5.44
CA GLU A 3 -49.18 23.37 4.67
C GLU A 3 -48.26 22.96 3.51
N ARG A 4 -48.16 23.88 2.53
CA ARG A 4 -47.08 23.99 1.54
C ARG A 4 -46.22 25.19 1.94
N GLY A 5 -44.90 25.18 1.70
CA GLY A 5 -44.17 26.46 1.61
C GLY A 5 -42.68 26.48 1.88
N ARG A 6 -41.86 26.05 0.91
CA ARG A 6 -40.53 26.65 0.66
C ARG A 6 -39.94 26.22 -0.69
N ARG A 7 -40.41 26.86 -1.76
CA ARG A 7 -39.75 26.96 -3.07
C ARG A 7 -39.91 28.40 -3.57
N THR A 8 -39.06 28.79 -4.52
CA THR A 8 -39.03 30.09 -5.26
C THR A 8 -38.75 31.38 -4.46
N ALA A 9 -37.48 31.78 -4.47
CA ALA A 9 -36.94 33.15 -4.57
C ALA A 9 -35.39 33.00 -4.60
N VAL A 10 -34.58 33.60 -5.48
CA VAL A 10 -34.78 34.57 -6.58
C VAL A 10 -33.91 34.15 -7.76
N ALA A 11 -34.40 34.31 -8.99
CA ALA A 11 -33.57 34.24 -10.21
C ALA A 11 -33.30 35.65 -10.76
N ALA A 12 -32.25 35.77 -11.57
CA ALA A 12 -31.83 36.93 -12.34
C ALA A 12 -31.16 38.11 -11.60
N LEU A 13 -29.86 38.28 -11.88
CA LEU A 13 -29.29 39.58 -12.22
C LEU A 13 -28.16 39.36 -13.23
N LEU A 14 -28.35 39.84 -14.46
CA LEU A 14 -27.38 39.71 -15.55
C LEU A 14 -26.31 40.82 -15.50
N ALA A 15 -25.10 40.43 -15.90
CA ALA A 15 -24.12 41.20 -16.68
C ALA A 15 -23.77 42.65 -16.28
N VAL A 16 -22.54 42.83 -15.80
CA VAL A 16 -21.67 43.94 -16.25
C VAL A 16 -20.32 43.34 -16.66
N VAL A 17 -19.74 43.86 -17.74
CA VAL A 17 -18.52 43.39 -18.42
C VAL A 17 -17.36 44.36 -18.16
N ALA A 18 -16.13 43.88 -18.37
CA ALA A 18 -14.82 44.54 -18.26
C ALA A 18 -14.24 44.61 -16.82
N GLY A 19 -12.94 44.36 -16.62
CA GLY A 19 -11.93 43.89 -17.57
C GLY A 19 -10.51 44.23 -17.10
N LEU A 20 -9.67 43.22 -16.89
CA LEU A 20 -8.23 43.41 -16.66
C LEU A 20 -7.44 42.35 -17.44
N ALA A 21 -6.56 42.82 -18.33
CA ALA A 21 -5.60 41.98 -19.03
C ALA A 21 -4.45 41.58 -18.10
N GLY A 22 -3.92 40.37 -18.27
CA GLY A 22 -2.90 39.79 -17.39
C GLY A 22 -2.11 38.66 -18.06
N CYS A 23 -1.43 39.01 -19.14
CA CYS A 23 -0.37 38.29 -19.87
C CYS A 23 -0.01 36.83 -19.51
N GLY A 24 -0.12 35.96 -20.53
CA GLY A 24 1.06 35.23 -21.04
C GLY A 24 1.55 34.00 -20.25
N GLY A 25 1.17 32.82 -20.72
CA GLY A 25 1.65 31.53 -20.18
C GLY A 25 1.39 30.35 -21.11
N ASP A 26 1.54 30.55 -22.42
CA ASP A 26 1.48 29.46 -23.39
C ASP A 26 2.76 28.60 -23.24
N ALA A 27 2.68 27.58 -22.39
CA ALA A 27 3.76 26.65 -22.15
C ALA A 27 3.72 25.57 -23.24
N PRO A 28 4.71 25.50 -24.15
CA PRO A 28 4.67 24.55 -25.25
C PRO A 28 4.79 23.12 -24.72
N VAL A 29 3.69 22.37 -24.79
CA VAL A 29 3.69 20.92 -24.56
C VAL A 29 4.67 20.26 -25.51
N SER A 30 5.71 19.63 -24.97
CA SER A 30 6.65 18.85 -25.78
C SER A 30 5.91 17.68 -26.42
N PRO A 31 5.94 17.54 -27.76
CA PRO A 31 5.34 16.39 -28.42
C PRO A 31 6.06 15.11 -27.98
N LEU A 32 5.27 14.08 -27.67
CA LEU A 32 5.79 12.75 -27.36
C LEU A 32 6.69 12.26 -28.52
N PRO A 33 7.86 11.64 -28.27
CA PRO A 33 8.71 11.13 -29.34
C PRO A 33 7.97 10.09 -30.19
N VAL A 34 7.58 10.48 -31.40
CA VAL A 34 6.90 9.59 -32.34
C VAL A 34 7.96 8.68 -32.98
N GLN A 35 7.89 7.39 -32.70
CA GLN A 35 8.87 6.43 -33.20
C GLN A 35 8.73 6.24 -34.72
N PRO A 36 9.76 6.51 -35.54
CA PRO A 36 9.66 6.34 -36.99
C PRO A 36 9.51 4.86 -37.37
N PRO A 37 8.77 4.52 -38.44
CA PRO A 37 8.74 3.17 -38.98
C PRO A 37 10.12 2.78 -39.53
N ALA A 38 10.60 1.60 -39.15
CA ALA A 38 11.92 1.12 -39.57
C ALA A 38 11.93 0.72 -41.07
N PRO A 39 12.91 1.17 -41.86
CA PRO A 39 13.10 0.69 -43.23
C PRO A 39 13.65 -0.74 -43.22
N VAL A 40 13.05 -1.61 -44.03
CA VAL A 40 13.51 -2.98 -44.28
C VAL A 40 14.27 -3.02 -45.60
N ALA A 41 15.57 -3.34 -45.59
CA ALA A 41 16.26 -4.04 -46.70
C ALA A 41 17.71 -4.44 -46.38
N ALA A 42 18.09 -5.60 -46.94
CA ALA A 42 19.37 -6.30 -46.89
C ALA A 42 20.65 -5.51 -47.25
N GLY A 43 21.82 -6.00 -46.78
CA GLY A 43 23.13 -5.50 -47.22
C GLY A 43 24.34 -6.14 -46.53
N THR A 44 24.79 -7.29 -47.03
CA THR A 44 25.98 -8.10 -46.65
C THR A 44 27.29 -7.32 -46.45
N THR A 45 28.03 -7.55 -45.35
CA THR A 45 29.50 -7.86 -45.30
C THR A 45 30.05 -8.07 -43.88
N SER A 46 31.06 -8.94 -43.77
CA SER A 46 31.92 -9.25 -42.59
C SER A 46 33.31 -9.67 -43.11
N PRO A 47 34.34 -9.99 -42.29
CA PRO A 47 34.64 -9.68 -40.89
C PRO A 47 35.86 -8.69 -40.88
N PRO A 48 36.95 -8.76 -40.06
CA PRO A 48 37.20 -9.34 -38.73
C PRO A 48 37.80 -8.33 -37.71
N GLY A 49 38.17 -8.79 -36.51
CA GLY A 49 39.00 -8.02 -35.56
C GLY A 49 38.90 -8.47 -34.09
N SER A 50 39.54 -9.59 -33.73
CA SER A 50 39.80 -9.96 -32.31
C SER A 50 41.29 -9.78 -32.00
N PRO A 51 41.64 -9.43 -30.74
CA PRO A 51 42.18 -10.46 -29.83
C PRO A 51 41.49 -10.41 -28.44
N ALA A 52 41.13 -11.51 -27.79
CA ALA A 52 41.92 -12.69 -27.40
C ALA A 52 43.01 -12.34 -26.36
N GLY A 53 42.69 -12.49 -25.07
CA GLY A 53 43.57 -12.13 -23.95
C GLY A 53 43.38 -13.04 -22.73
N THR A 54 44.06 -14.20 -22.76
CA THR A 54 44.28 -15.16 -21.66
C THR A 54 45.56 -15.93 -22.05
N PRO A 55 46.44 -16.41 -21.16
CA PRO A 55 46.20 -16.73 -19.74
C PRO A 55 47.32 -16.31 -18.75
N SER A 56 47.10 -16.54 -17.45
CA SER A 56 48.12 -17.03 -16.49
C SER A 56 47.51 -17.46 -15.14
N ALA A 57 47.50 -18.77 -14.92
CA ALA A 57 47.69 -19.41 -13.62
C ALA A 57 49.13 -20.02 -13.64
N PRO A 58 49.77 -20.51 -12.54
CA PRO A 58 49.16 -20.99 -11.29
C PRO A 58 49.92 -20.67 -9.97
N ALA A 59 49.28 -20.95 -8.82
CA ALA A 59 49.91 -21.56 -7.63
C ALA A 59 48.85 -21.98 -6.59
N THR A 60 49.05 -23.14 -5.96
CA THR A 60 48.15 -23.80 -4.97
C THR A 60 48.61 -23.53 -3.50
N PRO A 61 47.81 -23.90 -2.47
CA PRO A 61 47.94 -23.35 -1.10
C PRO A 61 48.84 -24.23 -0.18
N PRO A 62 49.07 -23.86 1.09
CA PRO A 62 48.12 -24.25 2.16
C PRO A 62 47.97 -23.25 3.33
N GLY A 63 46.94 -23.43 4.16
CA GLY A 63 47.01 -23.08 5.59
C GLY A 63 45.84 -22.27 6.20
N PRO A 64 44.81 -22.93 6.74
CA PRO A 64 44.00 -22.36 7.82
C PRO A 64 44.71 -22.57 9.17
N SER A 65 45.28 -21.51 9.74
CA SER A 65 45.75 -21.52 11.13
C SER A 65 44.56 -21.50 12.09
N THR A 66 44.01 -22.67 12.42
CA THR A 66 42.94 -22.79 13.41
C THR A 66 43.48 -22.58 14.82
N VAL A 67 43.29 -21.37 15.33
CA VAL A 67 43.56 -20.99 16.72
C VAL A 67 42.61 -21.77 17.65
N ALA A 68 43.16 -22.54 18.60
CA ALA A 68 42.39 -23.32 19.57
C ALA A 68 42.79 -23.00 21.02
N PRO A 69 41.91 -22.32 21.77
CA PRO A 69 41.91 -22.34 23.24
C PRO A 69 40.48 -22.50 23.83
N PRO A 70 40.32 -22.73 25.14
CA PRO A 70 41.06 -23.69 25.96
C PRO A 70 40.10 -24.63 26.73
N THR A 71 40.71 -25.62 27.40
CA THR A 71 40.28 -26.36 28.62
C THR A 71 38.80 -26.35 29.05
N ARG A 72 38.22 -27.56 29.19
CA ARG A 72 36.87 -27.82 29.75
C ARG A 72 36.60 -27.03 31.04
N ARG A 73 35.50 -26.27 31.04
CA ARG A 73 34.85 -25.75 32.25
C ARG A 73 33.82 -26.78 32.77
N PRO A 74 33.69 -27.01 34.10
CA PRO A 74 32.64 -27.87 34.63
C PRO A 74 31.23 -27.36 34.26
N ALA A 75 30.32 -28.30 33.96
CA ALA A 75 28.93 -27.99 33.60
C ALA A 75 28.14 -27.50 34.83
N PRO A 76 27.30 -26.45 34.71
CA PRO A 76 26.34 -26.09 35.75
C PRO A 76 25.31 -27.21 35.97
N ALA A 77 24.89 -27.40 37.22
CA ALA A 77 23.86 -28.39 37.56
C ALA A 77 22.51 -28.07 36.89
N ALA A 78 21.79 -29.10 36.45
CA ALA A 78 20.50 -28.94 35.83
C ALA A 78 19.44 -28.42 36.82
N PRO A 79 18.59 -27.44 36.44
CA PRO A 79 17.44 -27.05 37.26
C PRO A 79 16.38 -28.17 37.29
N PRO A 80 15.57 -28.26 38.36
CA PRO A 80 14.57 -29.31 38.52
C PRO A 80 13.44 -29.20 37.47
N PRO A 81 12.76 -30.31 37.15
CA PRO A 81 11.71 -30.33 36.14
C PRO A 81 10.50 -29.49 36.59
N THR A 82 10.28 -28.37 35.93
CA THR A 82 9.02 -27.63 36.04
C THR A 82 7.90 -28.44 35.39
N THR A 83 6.84 -28.69 36.17
CA THR A 83 5.65 -29.41 35.73
C THR A 83 5.10 -28.83 34.43
N GLY A 84 4.84 -29.70 33.45
CA GLY A 84 4.48 -29.34 32.09
C GLY A 84 3.23 -28.46 32.02
N ARG A 85 3.44 -27.14 31.93
CA ARG A 85 2.40 -26.18 31.53
C ARG A 85 1.95 -26.57 30.12
N GLY A 86 0.67 -26.95 30.01
CA GLY A 86 0.12 -27.59 28.81
C GLY A 86 0.53 -26.90 27.51
N THR A 87 0.96 -27.70 26.55
CA THR A 87 1.38 -27.26 25.21
C THR A 87 0.20 -26.64 24.49
N ARG A 88 -0.02 -25.33 24.70
CA ARG A 88 -0.96 -24.55 23.91
C ARG A 88 -0.40 -24.52 22.50
N THR A 89 -0.97 -25.32 21.60
CA THR A 89 -0.64 -25.31 20.18
C THR A 89 -0.50 -23.86 19.73
N PRO A 90 0.63 -23.45 19.12
CA PRO A 90 0.75 -22.09 18.61
C PRO A 90 -0.37 -21.89 17.59
N SER A 91 -1.34 -21.03 17.93
CA SER A 91 -2.38 -20.64 16.99
C SER A 91 -1.66 -20.09 15.75
N PRO A 92 -2.03 -20.51 14.53
CA PRO A 92 -1.42 -19.94 13.33
C PRO A 92 -1.63 -18.43 13.38
N THR A 93 -0.53 -17.68 13.50
CA THR A 93 -0.58 -16.22 13.34
C THR A 93 -1.02 -15.95 11.91
N PRO A 94 -2.15 -15.26 11.68
CA PRO A 94 -2.55 -14.90 10.33
C PRO A 94 -1.43 -14.11 9.68
N ALA A 95 -1.03 -14.48 8.47
CA ALA A 95 -0.03 -13.74 7.72
C ALA A 95 -0.63 -12.38 7.34
N CYS A 96 -0.29 -11.36 8.11
CA CYS A 96 -0.75 -9.99 7.86
C CYS A 96 -0.21 -9.52 6.52
N HIS A 97 -1.06 -8.86 5.74
CA HIS A 97 -0.64 -8.21 4.51
C HIS A 97 0.40 -7.13 4.83
N GLY A 98 1.31 -6.84 3.90
CA GLY A 98 2.31 -5.78 4.07
C GLY A 98 1.69 -4.36 4.11
N PRO A 99 2.50 -3.30 3.99
CA PRO A 99 2.03 -1.93 3.86
C PRO A 99 1.44 -1.65 2.46
N ILE A 100 0.45 -2.47 2.07
CA ILE A 100 -0.22 -2.43 0.77
C ILE A 100 -1.42 -1.48 0.78
N ARG A 101 -1.99 -1.22 -0.40
CA ARG A 101 -3.35 -0.72 -0.50
C ARG A 101 -4.32 -1.90 -0.67
N TYR A 102 -5.43 -1.87 0.07
CA TYR A 102 -6.53 -2.82 -0.06
C TYR A 102 -7.78 -2.04 -0.47
N ASP A 103 -8.28 -2.30 -1.68
CA ASP A 103 -9.43 -1.61 -2.25
C ASP A 103 -10.72 -2.42 -2.01
N ILE A 104 -11.74 -1.75 -1.48
CA ILE A 104 -13.11 -2.22 -1.34
C ILE A 104 -13.99 -1.36 -2.27
N VAL A 105 -14.52 -1.96 -3.33
CA VAL A 105 -15.50 -1.32 -4.22
C VAL A 105 -16.89 -1.67 -3.72
N LEU A 106 -17.65 -0.73 -3.15
CA LEU A 106 -18.91 -1.05 -2.48
C LEU A 106 -19.96 -1.66 -3.41
N ALA A 107 -20.00 -1.29 -4.69
CA ALA A 107 -20.92 -1.87 -5.66
C ALA A 107 -20.68 -3.37 -5.91
N GLU A 108 -19.44 -3.84 -5.73
CA GLU A 108 -18.99 -5.19 -6.11
C GLU A 108 -18.68 -6.08 -4.89
N THR A 109 -18.32 -5.47 -3.76
CA THR A 109 -17.79 -6.18 -2.59
C THR A 109 -18.90 -6.51 -1.58
N GLU A 110 -19.02 -7.79 -1.22
CA GLU A 110 -19.87 -8.25 -0.13
C GLU A 110 -19.20 -8.02 1.23
N LEU A 111 -19.50 -6.88 1.86
CA LEU A 111 -18.98 -6.51 3.19
C LEU A 111 -19.33 -7.52 4.29
N GLU A 112 -20.36 -8.37 4.09
CA GLU A 112 -20.72 -9.41 5.07
C GLU A 112 -19.67 -10.53 5.16
N LEU A 113 -18.84 -10.73 4.13
CA LEU A 113 -17.74 -11.71 4.10
C LEU A 113 -16.45 -11.15 4.73
N ILE A 114 -16.20 -9.84 4.61
CA ILE A 114 -14.95 -9.21 5.06
C ILE A 114 -15.13 -8.67 6.49
N ARG A 115 -15.06 -9.58 7.47
CA ARG A 115 -15.20 -9.22 8.90
C ARG A 115 -13.89 -8.80 9.57
N SER A 116 -12.76 -9.26 9.04
CA SER A 116 -11.44 -9.00 9.63
C SER A 116 -10.34 -8.91 8.57
N LEU A 117 -9.42 -7.97 8.76
CA LEU A 117 -8.21 -7.80 7.94
C LEU A 117 -7.00 -7.69 8.87
N CYS A 118 -5.83 -8.13 8.41
CA CYS A 118 -4.57 -7.82 9.10
C CYS A 118 -3.57 -7.15 8.14
N PHE A 119 -3.00 -6.04 8.56
CA PHE A 119 -2.02 -5.24 7.82
C PHE A 119 -0.76 -4.99 8.65
N ALA A 120 0.34 -4.65 7.98
CA ALA A 120 1.46 -3.96 8.60
C ALA A 120 1.18 -2.45 8.67
N ALA A 121 1.79 -1.76 9.64
CA ALA A 121 1.74 -0.30 9.72
C ALA A 121 2.15 0.37 8.39
N GLY A 122 1.43 1.42 8.00
CA GLY A 122 1.60 2.14 6.73
C GLY A 122 0.62 1.72 5.61
N ALA A 123 -0.07 0.58 5.75
CA ALA A 123 -1.10 0.12 4.82
C ALA A 123 -2.26 1.13 4.66
N VAL A 124 -3.00 1.02 3.56
CA VAL A 124 -4.15 1.87 3.23
C VAL A 124 -5.37 1.01 2.90
N LEU A 125 -6.44 1.16 3.66
CA LEU A 125 -7.77 0.65 3.30
C LEU A 125 -8.49 1.73 2.49
N ARG A 126 -8.80 1.44 1.23
CA ARG A 126 -9.54 2.33 0.34
C ARG A 126 -10.95 1.83 0.12
N ILE A 127 -11.94 2.67 0.35
CA ILE A 127 -13.36 2.35 0.19
C ILE A 127 -13.90 3.24 -0.93
N GLN A 128 -14.39 2.64 -2.02
CA GLN A 128 -14.86 3.33 -3.21
C GLN A 128 -16.39 3.24 -3.35
N GLY A 129 -17.01 4.32 -3.83
CA GLY A 129 -18.47 4.41 -3.99
C GLY A 129 -19.19 4.82 -2.69
N ILE A 130 -18.53 5.57 -1.81
CA ILE A 130 -19.08 6.01 -0.52
C ILE A 130 -19.13 7.54 -0.42
N GLY A 131 -20.16 8.06 0.24
CA GLY A 131 -20.30 9.49 0.51
C GLY A 131 -19.34 10.01 1.61
N PRO A 132 -19.14 11.34 1.69
CA PRO A 132 -18.28 11.96 2.69
C PRO A 132 -18.83 11.75 4.11
N GLY A 133 -17.95 11.50 5.07
CA GLY A 133 -18.31 11.37 6.49
C GLY A 133 -19.12 10.12 6.87
N LEU A 134 -19.41 9.23 5.92
CA LEU A 134 -20.23 8.03 6.18
C LEU A 134 -19.45 6.90 6.86
N VAL A 135 -18.17 6.73 6.54
CA VAL A 135 -17.32 5.74 7.22
C VAL A 135 -16.91 6.29 8.58
N THR A 136 -16.99 5.48 9.63
CA THR A 136 -16.50 5.82 10.97
C THR A 136 -15.39 4.87 11.42
N VAL A 137 -14.53 5.35 12.31
CA VAL A 137 -13.41 4.61 12.88
C VAL A 137 -13.40 4.84 14.39
N ASP A 138 -13.21 3.77 15.18
CA ASP A 138 -13.20 3.84 16.64
C ASP A 138 -11.93 4.48 17.24
N ARG A 139 -10.78 4.28 16.56
CA ARG A 139 -9.44 4.74 16.97
C ARG A 139 -8.81 5.68 15.95
N GLU A 140 -9.37 6.88 15.85
CA GLU A 140 -8.87 7.96 14.98
C GLU A 140 -7.41 8.38 15.31
N ASP A 141 -6.87 8.03 16.49
CA ASP A 141 -5.47 8.26 16.86
C ASP A 141 -4.46 7.33 16.17
N LEU A 142 -4.94 6.23 15.59
CA LEU A 142 -4.13 5.20 14.91
C LEU A 142 -4.16 5.31 13.38
N VAL A 143 -5.04 6.16 12.83
CA VAL A 143 -5.27 6.31 11.39
C VAL A 143 -5.10 7.75 10.91
N SER A 144 -4.90 7.91 9.60
CA SER A 144 -5.07 9.16 8.88
C SER A 144 -6.07 8.93 7.75
N ARG A 145 -7.07 9.80 7.66
CA ARG A 145 -8.24 9.58 6.80
C ARG A 145 -8.37 10.72 5.80
N HIS A 146 -8.60 10.37 4.54
CA HIS A 146 -8.85 11.33 3.47
C HIS A 146 -10.09 10.93 2.66
N TYR A 147 -10.81 11.92 2.14
CA TYR A 147 -11.95 11.71 1.27
C TYR A 147 -11.79 12.54 -0.01
N GLU A 148 -11.94 11.90 -1.15
CA GLU A 148 -11.91 12.54 -2.47
C GLU A 148 -12.90 11.84 -3.41
N ALA A 149 -13.76 12.61 -4.09
CA ALA A 149 -14.59 12.15 -5.22
C ALA A 149 -15.30 10.78 -5.06
N GLY A 150 -15.92 10.50 -3.90
CA GLY A 150 -16.63 9.24 -3.64
C GLY A 150 -15.75 8.10 -3.11
N VAL A 151 -14.51 8.41 -2.70
CA VAL A 151 -13.54 7.48 -2.14
C VAL A 151 -13.13 7.95 -0.75
N VAL A 152 -13.02 7.02 0.20
CA VAL A 152 -12.36 7.22 1.50
C VAL A 152 -11.09 6.38 1.53
N ASP A 153 -9.93 7.02 1.70
CA ASP A 153 -8.63 6.38 1.96
C ASP A 153 -8.32 6.46 3.47
N ILE A 154 -8.11 5.31 4.11
CA ILE A 154 -7.75 5.17 5.53
C ILE A 154 -6.35 4.58 5.62
N ARG A 155 -5.35 5.41 5.93
CA ARG A 155 -3.97 4.97 6.17
C ARG A 155 -3.79 4.63 7.64
N PHE A 156 -3.34 3.41 7.94
CA PHE A 156 -2.98 3.01 9.30
C PHE A 156 -1.57 3.53 9.62
N VAL A 157 -1.48 4.54 10.48
CA VAL A 157 -0.20 5.24 10.79
C VAL A 157 0.50 4.72 12.04
N ARG A 158 -0.20 3.90 12.85
CA ARG A 158 0.33 3.23 14.04
C ARG A 158 -0.18 1.79 14.09
N THR A 159 0.51 0.94 14.84
CA THR A 159 0.06 -0.42 15.16
C THR A 159 -1.07 -0.40 16.18
N GLY A 160 -1.90 -1.45 16.20
CA GLY A 160 -3.06 -1.56 17.09
C GLY A 160 -4.20 -2.37 16.47
N THR A 161 -5.42 -2.19 16.97
CA THR A 161 -6.64 -2.75 16.38
C THR A 161 -7.67 -1.65 16.22
N VAL A 162 -8.32 -1.64 15.07
CA VAL A 162 -9.20 -0.55 14.62
C VAL A 162 -10.48 -1.16 14.07
N ALA A 163 -11.63 -0.75 14.57
CA ALA A 163 -12.93 -1.07 14.01
C ALA A 163 -13.33 0.00 12.99
N VAL A 164 -13.42 -0.39 11.71
CA VAL A 164 -13.88 0.48 10.63
C VAL A 164 -15.33 0.14 10.32
N THR A 165 -16.26 1.06 10.55
CA THR A 165 -17.69 0.86 10.29
C THR A 165 -18.09 1.57 9.00
N ILE A 166 -18.69 0.81 8.09
CA ILE A 166 -19.02 1.20 6.73
C ILE A 166 -20.52 0.99 6.51
N PRO A 167 -21.31 2.05 6.27
CA PRO A 167 -22.72 1.89 5.90
C PRO A 167 -22.84 1.46 4.43
N LYS A 168 -23.62 0.40 4.18
CA LYS A 168 -23.96 -0.11 2.85
C LYS A 168 -25.39 -0.67 2.87
N ASP A 169 -26.18 -0.43 1.82
CA ASP A 169 -27.54 -0.99 1.65
C ASP A 169 -28.48 -0.81 2.87
N GLY A 170 -28.32 0.31 3.59
CA GLY A 170 -29.10 0.63 4.80
C GLY A 170 -28.67 -0.11 6.07
N ARG A 171 -27.53 -0.82 6.06
CA ARG A 171 -26.92 -1.52 7.20
C ARG A 171 -25.53 -1.00 7.50
N GLU A 172 -25.09 -1.13 8.74
CA GLU A 172 -23.70 -0.88 9.13
C GLU A 172 -22.89 -2.18 9.13
N HIS A 173 -21.73 -2.16 8.48
CA HIS A 173 -20.80 -3.27 8.43
C HIS A 173 -19.48 -2.87 9.09
N THR A 174 -19.12 -3.55 10.18
CA THR A 174 -17.84 -3.32 10.87
C THR A 174 -16.79 -4.33 10.40
N ILE A 175 -15.64 -3.81 9.98
CA ILE A 175 -14.43 -4.57 9.66
C ILE A 175 -13.43 -4.36 10.80
N THR A 176 -12.99 -5.44 11.44
CA THR A 176 -11.93 -5.39 12.45
C THR A 176 -10.57 -5.45 11.76
N VAL A 177 -9.82 -4.36 11.79
CA VAL A 177 -8.49 -4.27 11.19
C VAL A 177 -7.43 -4.38 12.29
N VAL A 178 -6.60 -5.42 12.22
CA VAL A 178 -5.42 -5.58 13.08
C VAL A 178 -4.20 -5.03 12.34
N VAL A 179 -3.40 -4.20 13.01
CA VAL A 179 -2.21 -3.56 12.44
C VAL A 179 -0.99 -3.92 13.29
N VAL A 180 -0.03 -4.62 12.69
CA VAL A 180 1.20 -5.13 13.33
C VAL A 180 2.46 -4.40 12.88
#